data_AF-A0A531MFT5-F1
#
_entry.id   AF-A0A531MFT5-F1
#
_cell.length_a   1.000
_cell.length_b   1.000
_cell.length_c   1.000
_cell.angle_alpha   90.00
_cell.angle_beta   90.00
_cell.angle_gamma   90.00
#
_symmetry.space_group_name_H-M   'P 1'
#
loop_
_entity.id
_entity.type
_entity.pdbx_description
1 polymer ?
#
loop_
_entity_poly.entity_id
_entity_poly.type
_entity_poly.pdbx_seq_one_letter_code
_entity_poly.pdbx_strand_id
1 'polypeptide(L)'
;VYLAEKFGAFLPAEQPARAEVLSWLFWQMGSAPYLGGGFGHFYAYAPEKFEYAIDRFSMEVKRQMDVLDRRLAETEYLGGKDYTVADMAVWPWYGGLALGRMYNDSGDFLSVQDYKNVQRWAKAIDERPAVKRGRMVNRAFGEPAMQLHERHDASDFDTRTQDKLAAE
;
A
#
# COMPACT_ATOMS: atom_id res chain seq x y z
N VAL A 1 -9.19 -7.35 10.10
CA VAL A 1 -10.56 -7.35 10.67
C VAL A 1 -10.56 -7.19 12.19
N TYR A 2 -9.89 -8.05 12.95
CA TYR A 2 -9.89 -8.04 14.43
C TYR A 2 -9.82 -6.66 15.11
N LEU A 3 -8.81 -5.82 14.80
CA LEU A 3 -8.66 -4.51 15.44
C LEU A 3 -9.83 -3.56 15.12
N ALA A 4 -10.34 -3.60 13.90
CA ALA A 4 -11.47 -2.77 13.48
C ALA A 4 -12.75 -3.13 14.25
N GLU A 5 -12.98 -4.42 14.49
CA GLU A 5 -14.12 -4.90 15.29
C GLU A 5 -13.93 -4.61 16.78
N LYS A 6 -12.74 -4.89 17.30
CA LYS A 6 -12.39 -4.67 18.71
C LYS A 6 -12.63 -3.22 19.15
N PHE A 7 -12.36 -2.27 18.27
CA PHE A 7 -12.46 -0.84 18.56
C PHE A 7 -13.62 -0.13 17.84
N GLY A 8 -14.44 -0.86 17.07
CA GLY A 8 -15.57 -0.29 16.34
C GLY A 8 -15.20 0.81 15.33
N ALA A 9 -14.02 0.71 14.69
CA ALA A 9 -13.47 1.76 13.83
C ALA A 9 -12.97 1.21 12.50
N PHE A 10 -13.06 2.01 11.43
CA PHE A 10 -12.54 1.70 10.08
C PHE A 10 -13.15 0.48 9.38
N LEU A 11 -14.25 -0.05 9.91
CA LEU A 11 -15.07 -1.08 9.29
C LEU A 11 -16.54 -0.80 9.66
N PRO A 12 -17.44 -0.56 8.68
CA PRO A 12 -18.85 -0.37 8.98
C PRO A 12 -19.43 -1.54 9.78
N ALA A 13 -20.29 -1.23 10.74
CA ALA A 13 -21.03 -2.23 11.51
C ALA A 13 -22.16 -2.83 10.66
N GLU A 14 -22.87 -1.98 9.92
CA GLU A 14 -24.10 -2.35 9.22
C GLU A 14 -23.89 -2.69 7.74
N GLN A 15 -24.78 -3.53 7.24
CA GLN A 15 -24.91 -3.83 5.82
C GLN A 15 -25.66 -2.69 5.09
N PRO A 16 -25.42 -2.48 3.78
CA PRO A 16 -24.53 -3.23 2.88
C PRO A 16 -23.06 -2.76 2.90
N ALA A 17 -22.74 -1.64 3.54
CA ALA A 17 -21.41 -1.03 3.49
C ALA A 17 -20.31 -1.95 4.05
N ARG A 18 -20.63 -2.75 5.08
CA ARG A 18 -19.70 -3.73 5.63
C ARG A 18 -19.28 -4.78 4.60
N ALA A 19 -20.22 -5.33 3.83
CA ALA A 19 -19.92 -6.29 2.78
C ALA A 19 -19.00 -5.69 1.71
N GLU A 20 -19.25 -4.45 1.29
CA GLU A 20 -18.41 -3.76 0.32
C GLU A 20 -16.95 -3.62 0.79
N VAL A 21 -16.74 -3.17 2.03
CA VAL A 21 -15.39 -3.05 2.61
C VAL A 21 -14.70 -4.41 2.71
N LEU A 22 -15.42 -5.46 3.09
CA LEU A 22 -14.87 -6.81 3.16
C LEU A 22 -14.52 -7.34 1.76
N SER A 23 -15.35 -7.08 0.75
CA SER A 23 -15.06 -7.46 -0.64
C SER A 23 -13.71 -6.88 -1.10
N TRP A 24 -13.45 -5.60 -0.85
CA TRP A 24 -12.16 -4.97 -1.19
C TRP A 24 -11.00 -5.46 -0.33
N LEU A 25 -11.23 -5.71 0.96
CA LEU A 25 -10.21 -6.28 1.84
C LEU A 25 -9.79 -7.68 1.38
N PHE A 26 -10.73 -8.56 1.03
CA PHE A 26 -10.41 -9.89 0.53
C PHE A 26 -9.89 -9.89 -0.91
N TRP A 27 -10.35 -8.95 -1.75
CA TRP A 27 -9.73 -8.70 -3.06
C TRP A 27 -8.24 -8.43 -2.88
N GLN A 28 -7.85 -7.56 -1.94
CA GLN A 28 -6.45 -7.25 -1.64
C GLN A 28 -5.66 -8.51 -1.25
N MET A 29 -6.21 -9.33 -0.36
CA MET A 29 -5.56 -10.56 0.10
C MET A 29 -5.31 -11.54 -1.06
N GLY A 30 -6.21 -11.59 -2.04
CA GLY A 30 -6.08 -12.42 -3.23
C GLY A 30 -5.24 -11.81 -4.37
N SER A 31 -5.14 -10.47 -4.44
CA SER A 31 -4.49 -9.76 -5.54
C SER A 31 -3.00 -9.48 -5.27
N ALA A 32 -2.65 -9.11 -4.03
CA ALA A 32 -1.28 -8.76 -3.66
C ALA A 32 -0.22 -9.84 -3.96
N PRO A 33 -0.51 -11.15 -3.87
CA PRO A 33 0.44 -12.18 -4.30
C PRO A 33 0.88 -12.08 -5.77
N TYR A 34 0.01 -11.60 -6.67
CA TYR A 34 0.38 -11.37 -8.07
C TYR A 34 1.31 -10.17 -8.22
N LEU A 35 1.10 -9.10 -7.44
CA LEU A 35 2.00 -7.95 -7.43
C LEU A 35 3.36 -8.27 -6.80
N GLY A 36 3.39 -8.93 -5.65
CA GLY A 36 4.63 -9.24 -4.95
C GLY A 36 5.33 -10.51 -5.43
N GLY A 37 4.67 -11.65 -5.25
CA GLY A 37 5.22 -12.98 -5.57
C GLY A 37 5.26 -13.29 -7.07
N GLY A 38 4.45 -12.58 -7.87
CA GLY A 38 4.52 -12.58 -9.32
C GLY A 38 5.44 -11.48 -9.83
N PHE A 39 4.87 -10.30 -10.10
CA PHE A 39 5.56 -9.20 -10.76
C PHE A 39 6.83 -8.79 -10.03
N GLY A 40 6.75 -8.45 -8.75
CA GLY A 40 7.90 -8.00 -7.96
C GLY A 40 9.04 -9.01 -7.94
N HIS A 41 8.73 -10.31 -7.79
CA HIS A 41 9.73 -11.37 -7.85
C HIS A 41 10.42 -11.43 -9.22
N PHE A 42 9.67 -11.64 -10.31
CA PHE A 42 10.24 -11.83 -11.64
C PHE A 42 10.87 -10.54 -12.22
N TYR A 43 10.35 -9.38 -11.84
CA TYR A 43 10.85 -8.09 -12.31
C TYR A 43 12.08 -7.62 -11.53
N ALA A 44 12.09 -7.71 -10.20
CA ALA A 44 13.14 -7.09 -9.37
C ALA A 44 14.12 -8.08 -8.72
N TYR A 45 13.72 -9.31 -8.43
CA TYR A 45 14.51 -10.21 -7.57
C TYR A 45 15.05 -11.46 -8.27
N ALA A 46 14.35 -12.00 -9.27
CA ALA A 46 14.79 -13.19 -9.98
C ALA A 46 16.20 -12.96 -10.59
N PRO A 47 17.11 -13.95 -10.51
CA PRO A 47 18.50 -13.80 -10.96
C PRO A 47 18.61 -13.61 -12.47
N GLU A 48 17.58 -14.03 -13.22
CA GLU A 48 17.48 -13.89 -14.68
C GLU A 48 16.15 -13.24 -15.05
N LYS A 49 16.09 -12.66 -16.26
CA LYS A 49 14.87 -12.03 -16.78
C LYS A 49 14.10 -13.02 -17.63
N PHE A 50 12.94 -13.43 -17.11
CA PHE A 50 12.02 -14.36 -17.79
C PHE A 50 10.89 -13.57 -18.44
N GLU A 51 11.04 -13.24 -19.72
CA GLU A 51 10.08 -12.42 -20.50
C GLU A 51 8.63 -12.88 -20.30
N TYR A 52 8.34 -14.16 -20.49
CA TYR A 52 6.98 -14.70 -20.29
C TYR A 52 6.40 -14.43 -18.90
N ALA A 53 7.20 -14.61 -17.85
CA ALA A 53 6.73 -14.41 -16.48
C ALA A 53 6.54 -12.92 -16.17
N ILE A 54 7.49 -12.09 -16.60
CA ILE A 54 7.42 -10.63 -16.46
C ILE A 54 6.17 -10.13 -17.18
N ASP A 55 5.93 -10.50 -18.44
CA ASP A 55 4.77 -10.07 -19.21
C ASP A 55 3.46 -10.49 -18.55
N ARG A 56 3.34 -11.77 -18.15
CA ARG A 56 2.15 -12.31 -17.50
C ARG A 56 1.78 -11.49 -16.26
N PHE A 57 2.74 -11.28 -15.36
CA PHE A 57 2.44 -10.63 -14.09
C PHE A 57 2.37 -9.11 -14.22
N SER A 58 3.08 -8.51 -15.15
CA SER A 58 2.94 -7.08 -15.47
C SER A 58 1.54 -6.77 -16.01
N MET A 59 1.03 -7.61 -16.91
CA MET A 59 -0.33 -7.48 -17.43
C MET A 59 -1.39 -7.59 -16.32
N GLU A 60 -1.24 -8.56 -15.41
CA GLU A 60 -2.16 -8.70 -14.28
C GLU A 60 -2.07 -7.52 -13.30
N VAL A 61 -0.87 -7.01 -12.99
CA VAL A 61 -0.72 -5.83 -12.13
C VAL A 61 -1.33 -4.60 -12.79
N LYS A 62 -1.15 -4.38 -14.10
CA LYS A 62 -1.82 -3.28 -14.82
C LYS A 62 -3.35 -3.41 -14.78
N ARG A 63 -3.88 -4.64 -14.88
CA ARG A 63 -5.33 -4.91 -14.72
C ARG A 63 -5.80 -4.60 -13.30
N GLN A 64 -5.04 -4.95 -12.27
CA GLN A 64 -5.38 -4.64 -10.88
C GLN A 64 -5.33 -3.14 -10.60
N MET A 65 -4.35 -2.43 -11.15
CA MET A 65 -4.27 -0.96 -11.10
C MET A 65 -5.49 -0.34 -11.80
N ASP A 66 -5.91 -0.86 -12.96
CA ASP A 66 -7.10 -0.38 -13.67
C ASP A 66 -8.40 -0.62 -12.87
N VAL A 67 -8.55 -1.78 -12.24
CA VAL A 67 -9.68 -2.06 -11.33
C VAL A 67 -9.77 -1.02 -10.21
N LEU A 68 -8.63 -0.71 -9.58
CA LEU A 68 -8.59 0.31 -8.53
C LEU A 68 -8.86 1.70 -9.07
N ASP A 69 -8.29 2.06 -10.23
CA ASP A 69 -8.45 3.39 -10.81
C ASP A 69 -9.92 3.67 -11.17
N ARG A 70 -10.59 2.70 -11.80
CA ARG A 70 -12.01 2.79 -12.13
C ARG A 70 -12.88 2.89 -10.89
N ARG A 71 -12.58 2.13 -9.82
CA ARG A 71 -13.29 2.27 -8.54
C ARG A 71 -13.12 3.65 -7.92
N LEU A 72 -11.88 4.14 -7.89
CA LEU A 72 -11.51 5.42 -7.28
C LEU A 72 -11.91 6.63 -8.14
N ALA A 73 -12.37 6.41 -9.37
CA ALA A 73 -13.05 7.43 -10.17
C ALA A 73 -14.46 7.74 -9.64
N GLU A 74 -15.12 6.74 -9.05
CA GLU A 74 -16.51 6.85 -8.59
C GLU A 74 -16.62 7.14 -7.08
N THR A 75 -15.57 6.83 -6.32
CA THR A 75 -15.58 6.88 -4.85
C THR A 75 -14.31 7.52 -4.29
N GLU A 76 -14.39 8.06 -3.08
CA GLU A 76 -13.25 8.68 -2.38
C GLU A 76 -12.22 7.63 -1.96
N TYR A 77 -12.71 6.50 -1.46
CA TYR A 77 -11.98 5.35 -0.94
C TYR A 77 -12.61 4.06 -1.47
N LEU A 78 -11.91 2.93 -1.34
CA LEU A 78 -12.35 1.67 -1.95
C LEU A 78 -13.71 1.21 -1.44
N GLY A 79 -13.95 1.34 -0.14
CA GLY A 79 -15.22 1.00 0.50
C GLY A 79 -16.35 2.02 0.31
N GLY A 80 -16.10 3.15 -0.36
CA GLY A 80 -17.06 4.24 -0.53
C GLY A 80 -16.46 5.60 -0.14
N LYS A 81 -17.17 6.37 0.68
CA LYS A 81 -16.77 7.73 1.05
C LYS A 81 -15.78 7.81 2.22
N ASP A 82 -15.72 6.76 3.05
CA ASP A 82 -14.96 6.76 4.31
C ASP A 82 -13.70 5.90 4.19
N TYR A 83 -12.62 6.29 4.87
CA TYR A 83 -11.38 5.52 4.94
C TYR A 83 -11.54 4.27 5.80
N THR A 84 -11.16 3.11 5.28
CA THR A 84 -11.40 1.81 5.94
C THR A 84 -10.17 0.91 5.98
N VAL A 85 -10.32 -0.25 6.63
CA VAL A 85 -9.31 -1.31 6.61
C VAL A 85 -9.00 -1.84 5.20
N ALA A 86 -9.92 -1.69 4.24
CA ALA A 86 -9.64 -2.06 2.85
C ALA A 86 -8.55 -1.14 2.26
N ASP A 87 -8.67 0.18 2.46
CA ASP A 87 -7.66 1.14 2.03
C ASP A 87 -6.33 0.93 2.75
N MET A 88 -6.36 0.67 4.06
CA MET A 88 -5.17 0.34 4.85
C MET A 88 -4.43 -0.89 4.32
N ALA A 89 -5.16 -1.90 3.83
CA ALA A 89 -4.57 -3.12 3.30
C ALA A 89 -4.01 -2.93 1.88
N VAL A 90 -4.72 -2.19 1.02
CA VAL A 90 -4.34 -1.99 -0.39
C VAL A 90 -3.20 -0.97 -0.53
N TRP A 91 -3.22 0.09 0.26
CA TRP A 91 -2.32 1.24 0.09
C TRP A 91 -0.82 0.92 0.20
N PRO A 92 -0.35 0.10 1.16
CA PRO A 92 1.07 -0.27 1.23
C PRO A 92 1.59 -0.96 -0.03
N TRP A 93 0.71 -1.60 -0.81
CA TRP A 93 1.03 -2.27 -2.07
C TRP A 93 0.83 -1.33 -3.26
N TYR A 94 -0.42 -1.01 -3.60
CA TYR A 94 -0.74 -0.30 -4.83
C TYR A 94 -0.49 1.20 -4.71
N GLY A 95 -0.67 1.77 -3.51
CA GLY A 95 -0.26 3.15 -3.22
C GLY A 95 1.27 3.27 -3.18
N GLY A 96 1.96 2.28 -2.60
CA GLY A 96 3.42 2.17 -2.65
C GLY A 96 3.96 2.13 -4.08
N LEU A 97 3.38 1.29 -4.93
CA LEU A 97 3.71 1.18 -6.34
C LEU A 97 3.42 2.49 -7.10
N ALA A 98 2.22 3.06 -6.93
CA ALA A 98 1.84 4.32 -7.57
C ALA A 98 2.78 5.48 -7.22
N LEU A 99 3.28 5.50 -5.98
CA LEU A 99 4.22 6.51 -5.49
C LEU A 99 5.69 6.19 -5.80
N GLY A 100 5.97 5.16 -6.61
CA GLY A 100 7.33 4.80 -7.04
C GLY A 100 8.22 4.24 -5.92
N ARG A 101 7.64 3.55 -4.93
CA ARG A 101 8.35 3.10 -3.71
C ARG A 101 8.64 1.61 -3.70
N MET A 102 8.34 0.89 -4.79
CA MET A 102 8.47 -0.56 -4.87
C MET A 102 9.23 -0.96 -6.12
N TYR A 103 10.02 -2.02 -6.01
CA TYR A 103 10.61 -2.75 -7.14
C TYR A 103 11.33 -1.85 -8.16
N ASN A 104 12.32 -1.07 -7.69
CA ASN A 104 13.16 -0.20 -8.52
C ASN A 104 12.33 0.82 -9.36
N ASP A 105 12.48 0.76 -10.68
CA ASP A 105 11.85 1.59 -11.70
C ASP A 105 10.48 1.06 -12.18
N SER A 106 9.89 0.11 -11.44
CA SER A 106 8.62 -0.53 -11.84
C SER A 106 7.46 0.44 -12.08
N GLY A 107 7.46 1.60 -11.41
CA GLY A 107 6.46 2.64 -11.62
C GLY A 107 6.45 3.16 -13.05
N ASP A 108 7.62 3.38 -13.64
CA ASP A 108 7.74 3.84 -15.02
C ASP A 108 7.41 2.71 -16.00
N PHE A 109 7.93 1.51 -15.74
CA PHE A 109 7.67 0.32 -16.55
C PHE A 109 6.17 -0.02 -16.65
N LEU A 110 5.44 0.09 -15.54
CA LEU A 110 3.99 -0.17 -15.51
C LEU A 110 3.15 1.06 -15.88
N SER A 111 3.78 2.20 -16.13
CA SER A 111 3.11 3.48 -16.44
C SER A 111 2.14 3.92 -15.35
N VAL A 112 2.56 3.82 -14.08
CA VAL A 112 1.67 3.99 -12.92
C VAL A 112 1.12 5.42 -12.78
N GLN A 113 1.73 6.38 -13.47
CA GLN A 113 1.31 7.79 -13.50
C GLN A 113 -0.02 8.00 -14.24
N ASP A 114 -0.39 7.07 -15.13
CA ASP A 114 -1.62 7.16 -15.93
C ASP A 114 -2.88 6.84 -15.12
N TYR A 115 -2.75 6.13 -14.00
CA TYR A 115 -3.84 5.81 -13.07
C TYR A 115 -4.11 6.99 -12.12
N LYS A 116 -4.73 8.05 -12.68
CA LYS A 116 -4.93 9.34 -12.01
C LYS A 116 -5.70 9.23 -10.69
N ASN A 117 -6.68 8.34 -10.62
CA ASN A 117 -7.51 8.18 -9.43
C ASN A 117 -6.76 7.41 -8.34
N VAL A 118 -5.96 6.40 -8.73
CA VAL A 118 -5.03 5.73 -7.80
C VAL A 118 -4.00 6.73 -7.29
N GLN A 119 -3.43 7.58 -8.14
CA GLN A 119 -2.47 8.62 -7.73
C GLN A 119 -3.09 9.59 -6.71
N ARG A 120 -4.32 10.06 -6.95
CA ARG A 120 -5.07 10.92 -6.03
C ARG A 120 -5.25 10.26 -4.66
N TRP A 121 -5.78 9.05 -4.65
CA TRP A 121 -6.02 8.28 -3.43
C TRP A 121 -4.72 7.96 -2.68
N ALA A 122 -3.67 7.60 -3.41
CA ALA A 122 -2.39 7.25 -2.83
C ALA A 122 -1.75 8.45 -2.11
N LYS A 123 -1.77 9.64 -2.72
CA LYS A 123 -1.26 10.88 -2.13
C LYS A 123 -2.08 11.31 -0.91
N ALA A 124 -3.40 11.29 -1.01
CA ALA A 124 -4.29 11.65 0.11
C ALA A 124 -4.05 10.77 1.35
N ILE A 125 -3.84 9.45 1.16
CA ILE A 125 -3.53 8.56 2.28
C ILE A 125 -2.11 8.78 2.79
N ASP A 126 -1.14 9.06 1.92
CA ASP A 126 0.26 9.32 2.32
C ASP A 126 0.40 10.54 3.23
N GLU A 127 -0.48 11.54 3.06
CA GLU A 127 -0.48 12.75 3.86
C GLU A 127 -0.93 12.52 5.31
N ARG A 128 -1.66 11.43 5.59
CA ARG A 128 -2.23 11.13 6.91
C ARG A 128 -1.12 10.97 7.95
N PRO A 129 -1.14 11.70 9.07
CA PRO A 129 -0.11 11.60 10.12
C PRO A 129 0.09 10.18 10.66
N ALA A 130 -1.00 9.41 10.78
CA ALA A 130 -0.94 8.01 11.23
C ALA A 130 -0.25 7.08 10.21
N VAL A 131 -0.43 7.33 8.91
CA VAL A 131 0.23 6.56 7.85
C VAL A 131 1.72 6.90 7.83
N LYS A 132 2.08 8.18 7.92
CA LYS A 132 3.48 8.63 8.02
C LYS A 132 4.20 7.92 9.17
N ARG A 133 3.62 7.94 10.39
CA ARG A 133 4.19 7.23 11.55
C ARG A 133 4.23 5.71 11.35
N GLY A 134 3.13 5.11 10.92
CA GLY A 134 3.03 3.65 10.77
C GLY A 134 4.07 3.07 9.81
N ARG A 135 4.39 3.80 8.73
CA ARG A 135 5.41 3.40 7.74
C ARG A 135 6.84 3.43 8.24
N MET A 136 7.10 4.09 9.36
CA MET A 136 8.46 4.17 9.93
C MET A 136 8.79 2.93 10.76
N VAL A 137 7.75 2.31 11.36
CA VAL A 137 7.91 1.22 12.32
C VAL A 137 8.43 -0.04 11.61
N ASN A 138 9.44 -0.67 12.21
CA ASN A 138 10.17 -1.84 11.72
C ASN A 138 10.83 -1.65 10.34
N ARG A 139 11.00 -0.40 9.89
CA ARG A 139 11.61 -0.10 8.60
C ARG A 139 13.12 0.07 8.77
N ALA A 140 13.89 -0.74 8.05
CA ALA A 140 15.36 -0.74 8.06
C ALA A 140 16.00 -0.28 6.73
N PHE A 141 15.25 0.48 5.91
CA PHE A 141 15.69 0.95 4.60
C PHE A 141 15.08 2.31 4.24
N GLY A 142 15.73 3.04 3.33
CA GLY A 142 15.35 4.40 2.92
C GLY A 142 16.00 5.48 3.80
N GLU A 143 15.42 6.68 3.83
CA GLU A 143 15.97 7.79 4.63
C GLU A 143 16.03 7.44 6.13
N PRO A 144 17.16 7.68 6.84
CA PRO A 144 17.30 7.37 8.27
C PRO A 144 16.21 7.98 9.16
N ALA A 145 15.75 9.19 8.84
CA ALA A 145 14.63 9.86 9.53
C ALA A 145 13.29 9.14 9.39
N MET A 146 13.16 8.21 8.43
CA MET A 146 11.97 7.39 8.21
C MET A 146 12.13 5.96 8.74
N GLN A 147 13.25 5.65 9.41
CA GLN A 147 13.54 4.32 9.95
C GLN A 147 13.39 4.32 11.48
N LEU A 148 12.40 3.58 11.96
CA LEU A 148 12.22 3.27 13.38
C LEU A 148 12.21 1.75 13.54
N HIS A 149 13.35 1.16 13.91
CA HIS A 149 13.53 -0.30 13.91
C HIS A 149 12.57 -1.02 14.87
N GLU A 150 12.29 -0.42 16.03
CA GLU A 150 11.35 -0.92 17.01
C GLU A 150 10.53 0.22 17.59
N ARG A 151 9.29 -0.06 17.99
CA ARG A 151 8.43 0.90 18.67
C ARG A 151 7.92 0.28 19.97
N HIS A 152 8.29 0.90 21.08
CA HIS A 152 7.86 0.53 22.44
C HIS A 152 7.10 1.66 23.13
N ASP A 153 7.30 2.91 22.71
CA ASP A 153 6.57 4.10 23.20
C ASP A 153 6.15 5.05 22.04
N ALA A 154 5.30 6.04 22.32
CA ALA A 154 5.01 7.12 21.39
C ALA A 154 6.21 8.08 21.21
N SER A 155 7.01 8.30 22.25
CA SER A 155 8.19 9.18 22.20
C SER A 155 9.31 8.66 21.29
N ASP A 156 9.24 7.41 20.87
CA ASP A 156 10.26 6.79 20.01
C ASP A 156 10.37 7.49 18.65
N PHE A 157 9.29 8.06 18.13
CA PHE A 157 9.35 8.87 16.90
C PHE A 157 10.20 10.13 17.09
N ASP A 158 10.25 10.66 18.32
CA ASP A 158 10.97 11.87 18.66
C ASP A 158 12.43 11.62 19.05
N THR A 159 12.79 10.38 19.40
CA THR A 159 14.09 10.08 20.04
C THR A 159 14.83 8.86 19.47
N ARG A 160 14.17 7.95 18.74
CA ARG A 160 14.72 6.63 18.37
C ARG A 160 14.76 6.35 16.86
N THR A 161 14.50 7.34 16.02
CA THR A 161 14.73 7.21 14.57
C THR A 161 16.22 7.15 14.25
N GLN A 162 16.61 6.49 13.16
CA GLN A 162 18.03 6.19 12.90
C GLN A 162 18.88 7.45 12.67
N ASP A 163 18.30 8.54 12.17
CA ASP A 163 18.97 9.84 12.07
C ASP A 163 19.35 10.42 13.44
N LYS A 164 18.55 10.15 14.48
CA LYS A 164 18.77 10.64 15.84
C LYS A 164 19.80 9.80 16.58
N LEU A 165 19.74 8.48 16.42
CA LEU A 165 20.69 7.56 17.03
C LEU A 165 22.09 7.68 16.41
N ALA A 166 22.20 8.03 15.13
CA ALA A 166 23.49 8.24 14.47
C ALA A 166 24.19 9.57 14.86
N ALA A 167 23.47 10.48 15.51
CA ALA A 167 23.98 11.78 15.95
C ALA A 167 24.51 11.76 17.40
N GLU A 168 24.34 10.65 18.13
CA GLU A 168 24.89 10.39 19.47
C GLU A 168 26.30 9.78 19.39
#